data_AF-A0A7W1KRX6-F1
#
_entry.id   AF-A0A7W1KRX6-F1
#
_cell.length_a   1.000
_cell.length_b   1.000
_cell.length_c   1.000
_cell.angle_alpha   90.00
_cell.angle_beta   90.00
_cell.angle_gamma   90.00
#
_symmetry.space_group_name_H-M   'P 1'
#
loop_
_entity.id
_entity.type
_entity.pdbx_description
1 polymer ?
#
loop_
_entity_poly.entity_id
_entity_poly.type
_entity_poly.pdbx_seq_one_letter_code
_entity_poly.pdbx_strand_id
1 'polypeptide(L)'
;MPDGNETPLWSRLLRPFRWLGLLFRPQPPLIDRGFGLIYDTGRDITWLQDANYPKTLGRSRDGQLTWPEAMAWVAGLSYRGIRGWRLPTALNHDGSGPCTGHDCIDGEIGHLILDVNQNHPGLVTFTNGTVPCIYWTSTEASTEEAYAFDLFSVRQGSLWKDPFVDHGPSPPLSGPVLVWPVHNGDVAAELRLRWLRTFISAVAKLFGRTSSS
;
A
#
# COMPACT_ATOMS: atom_id res chain seq x y z
N MET A 1 47.14 -32.01 41.61
CA MET A 1 46.86 -33.20 40.78
C MET A 1 46.84 -34.41 41.69
N PRO A 2 45.84 -35.29 41.57
CA PRO A 2 44.43 -35.02 41.27
C PRO A 2 43.58 -35.44 42.52
N ASP A 3 42.26 -35.64 42.54
CA ASP A 3 41.19 -35.47 41.54
C ASP A 3 40.23 -34.34 42.02
N GLY A 4 38.89 -34.37 42.03
CA GLY A 4 37.88 -35.37 41.63
C GLY A 4 36.45 -35.03 42.07
N ASN A 5 36.02 -33.77 41.96
CA ASN A 5 34.66 -33.34 42.34
C ASN A 5 33.76 -33.17 41.11
N GLU A 6 33.44 -34.30 40.47
CA GLU A 6 32.45 -34.39 39.40
C GLU A 6 31.04 -34.14 39.97
N THR A 7 30.42 -33.00 39.63
CA THR A 7 29.04 -32.73 40.04
C THR A 7 28.08 -33.70 39.33
N PRO A 8 27.14 -34.34 40.03
CA PRO A 8 26.39 -35.44 39.45
C PRO A 8 25.43 -34.97 38.34
N LEU A 9 25.35 -35.79 37.29
CA LEU A 9 24.69 -35.50 36.00
C LEU A 9 23.21 -35.08 36.08
N TRP A 10 22.50 -35.40 37.17
CA TRP A 10 21.10 -35.00 37.39
C TRP A 10 20.91 -33.49 37.60
N SER A 11 21.97 -32.76 37.96
CA SER A 11 21.97 -31.30 38.08
C SER A 11 21.72 -30.54 36.75
N ARG A 12 21.67 -31.25 35.61
CA ARG A 12 21.40 -30.68 34.28
C ARG A 12 19.92 -30.68 33.85
N LEU A 13 19.00 -31.22 34.67
CA LEU A 13 17.62 -31.53 34.25
C LEU A 13 16.53 -30.53 34.64
N LEU A 14 16.88 -29.34 35.17
CA LEU A 14 15.94 -28.22 35.35
C LEU A 14 16.42 -26.95 34.67
N ARG A 15 16.65 -27.03 33.35
CA ARG A 15 16.41 -25.84 32.50
C ARG A 15 14.90 -25.65 32.46
N PRO A 16 14.34 -24.54 32.97
CA PRO A 16 12.91 -24.27 32.79
C PRO A 16 12.63 -24.26 31.29
N PHE A 17 11.72 -25.13 30.84
CA PHE A 17 11.30 -25.14 29.46
C PHE A 17 10.85 -23.73 29.07
N ARG A 18 11.47 -23.16 28.05
CA ARG A 18 11.15 -21.81 27.55
C ARG A 18 9.88 -21.84 26.68
N TRP A 19 8.82 -22.47 27.17
CA TRP A 19 7.47 -22.49 26.58
C TRP A 19 6.74 -21.14 26.81
N LEU A 20 7.37 -20.04 26.40
CA LEU A 20 6.72 -18.74 26.24
C LEU A 20 7.50 -17.86 25.23
N GLY A 21 7.68 -18.40 24.02
CA GLY A 21 8.42 -17.76 22.93
C GLY A 21 7.91 -18.10 21.53
N LEU A 22 6.83 -18.88 21.42
CA LEU A 22 6.02 -18.98 20.20
C LEU A 22 4.80 -18.07 20.37
N LEU A 23 4.34 -17.51 19.24
CA LEU A 23 3.05 -16.84 18.95
C LEU A 23 3.06 -15.35 18.61
N PHE A 24 4.18 -14.61 18.71
CA PHE A 24 4.35 -13.37 17.95
C PHE A 24 5.24 -13.62 16.72
N ARG A 25 4.63 -13.96 15.59
CA ARG A 25 5.23 -13.69 14.29
C ARG A 25 4.91 -12.22 13.96
N PRO A 26 5.90 -11.35 13.67
CA PRO A 26 5.59 -10.04 13.10
C PRO A 26 4.83 -10.27 11.79
N GLN A 27 3.80 -9.47 11.54
CA GLN A 27 3.13 -9.48 10.24
C GLN A 27 4.09 -8.89 9.19
N PRO A 28 4.10 -9.39 7.94
CA PRO A 28 4.86 -8.73 6.88
C PRO A 28 4.24 -7.34 6.62
N PRO A 29 5.04 -6.30 6.37
CA PRO A 29 4.54 -4.93 6.22
C PRO A 29 3.57 -4.78 5.05
N LEU A 30 3.70 -5.62 4.01
CA LEU A 30 2.74 -5.72 2.91
C LEU A 30 2.16 -7.14 2.83
N ILE A 31 0.86 -7.23 2.57
CA ILE A 31 0.12 -8.46 2.34
C ILE A 31 -0.63 -8.32 1.01
N ASP A 32 -0.28 -9.14 0.01
CA ASP A 32 -1.14 -9.33 -1.16
C ASP A 32 -2.44 -10.01 -0.69
N ARG A 33 -3.55 -9.28 -0.79
CA ARG A 33 -4.87 -9.79 -0.37
C ARG A 33 -5.57 -10.59 -1.47
N GLY A 34 -4.97 -10.68 -2.66
CA GLY A 34 -5.60 -11.07 -3.91
C GLY A 34 -6.46 -9.94 -4.47
N PHE A 35 -7.17 -10.23 -5.56
CA PHE A 35 -8.11 -9.31 -6.20
C PHE A 35 -7.51 -7.98 -6.71
N GLY A 36 -6.18 -7.80 -6.75
CA GLY A 36 -5.57 -6.53 -7.11
C GLY A 36 -5.46 -5.54 -5.94
N LEU A 37 -5.39 -6.05 -4.70
CA LEU A 37 -5.36 -5.26 -3.47
C LEU A 37 -4.14 -5.64 -2.63
N ILE A 38 -3.30 -4.66 -2.29
CA ILE A 38 -2.14 -4.82 -1.42
C ILE A 38 -2.41 -4.09 -0.11
N TYR A 39 -2.49 -4.81 1.00
CA TYR A 39 -2.68 -4.22 2.32
C TYR A 39 -1.34 -3.92 2.98
N ASP A 40 -1.18 -2.69 3.44
CA ASP A 40 -0.06 -2.18 4.21
C ASP A 40 -0.42 -2.24 5.70
N THR A 41 0.28 -3.11 6.44
CA THR A 41 0.04 -3.34 7.87
C THR A 41 0.63 -2.24 8.75
N GLY A 42 1.60 -1.47 8.24
CA GLY A 42 2.27 -0.40 8.97
C GLY A 42 1.44 0.88 8.99
N ARG A 43 0.64 1.11 7.94
CA ARG A 43 -0.21 2.31 7.79
C ARG A 43 -1.71 2.07 7.95
N ASP A 44 -2.15 0.81 8.03
CA ASP A 44 -3.57 0.42 7.98
C ASP A 44 -4.27 1.00 6.74
N ILE A 45 -3.68 0.75 5.56
CA ILE A 45 -4.24 1.14 4.26
C ILE A 45 -4.16 0.00 3.26
N THR A 46 -5.04 0.00 2.28
CA THR A 46 -4.98 -0.87 1.11
C THR A 46 -4.65 -0.04 -0.14
N TRP A 47 -3.53 -0.35 -0.78
CA TRP A 47 -3.15 0.13 -2.11
C TRP A 47 -3.89 -0.67 -3.19
N LEU A 48 -4.27 -0.01 -4.29
CA LEU A 48 -4.48 -0.77 -5.53
C LEU A 48 -3.14 -1.34 -6.01
N GLN A 49 -3.14 -2.61 -6.42
CA GLN A 49 -1.97 -3.26 -7.00
C GLN A 49 -1.57 -2.63 -8.34
N ASP A 50 -2.56 -2.11 -9.08
CA ASP A 50 -2.36 -1.34 -10.30
C ASP A 50 -2.09 0.13 -9.94
N ALA A 51 -0.83 0.55 -10.07
CA ALA A 51 -0.35 1.88 -9.75
C ALA A 51 -0.61 2.91 -10.89
N ASN A 52 -1.24 2.51 -11.99
CA ASN A 52 -1.67 3.43 -13.05
C ASN A 52 -3.07 3.05 -13.59
N TYR A 53 -4.01 2.86 -12.66
CA TYR A 53 -5.34 2.38 -13.00
C TYR A 53 -6.17 3.31 -13.93
N PRO A 54 -5.97 4.65 -13.98
CA PRO A 54 -6.58 5.49 -15.03
C PRO A 54 -6.22 5.05 -16.46
N LYS A 55 -4.98 4.61 -16.67
CA LYS A 55 -4.52 4.08 -17.97
C LYS A 55 -5.16 2.73 -18.28
N THR A 56 -5.21 1.83 -17.30
CA THR A 56 -5.84 0.50 -17.43
C THR A 56 -7.32 0.58 -17.79
N LEU A 57 -8.04 1.60 -17.28
CA LEU A 57 -9.43 1.87 -17.64
C LEU A 57 -9.61 2.66 -18.95
N GLY A 58 -8.54 3.10 -19.60
CA GLY A 58 -8.60 3.98 -20.77
C GLY A 58 -9.12 5.39 -20.48
N ARG A 59 -9.15 5.83 -19.21
CA ARG A 59 -9.58 7.19 -18.79
C ARG A 59 -8.58 8.26 -19.23
N SER A 60 -7.31 7.88 -19.35
CA SER A 60 -6.21 8.66 -19.92
C SER A 60 -5.29 7.72 -20.71
N ARG A 61 -4.67 8.20 -21.79
CA ARG A 61 -3.86 7.36 -22.70
C ARG A 61 -2.54 6.91 -22.07
N ASP A 62 -1.93 7.78 -21.29
CA ASP A 62 -0.70 7.55 -20.53
C ASP A 62 -0.98 7.36 -19.02
N GLY A 63 -2.18 7.71 -18.56
CA GLY A 63 -2.60 7.64 -17.17
C GLY A 63 -2.51 8.96 -16.41
N GLN A 64 -2.01 10.00 -17.07
CA GLN A 64 -1.85 11.31 -16.45
C GLN A 64 -3.20 12.00 -16.25
N LEU A 65 -3.31 12.70 -15.12
CA LEU A 65 -4.46 13.52 -14.72
C LEU A 65 -3.94 14.75 -13.97
N THR A 66 -4.63 15.88 -14.10
CA THR A 66 -4.38 17.05 -13.24
C THR A 66 -4.76 16.69 -11.79
N TRP A 67 -4.24 17.39 -10.79
CA TRP A 67 -4.59 17.12 -9.39
C TRP A 67 -6.10 17.19 -9.08
N PRO A 68 -6.86 18.19 -9.61
CA PRO A 68 -8.31 18.23 -9.41
C PRO A 68 -9.04 17.06 -10.10
N GLU A 69 -8.62 16.67 -11.31
CA GLU A 69 -9.17 15.49 -12.00
C GLU A 69 -8.82 14.19 -11.28
N ALA A 70 -7.61 14.09 -10.73
CA ALA A 70 -7.17 12.96 -9.93
C ALA A 70 -8.08 12.83 -8.72
N MET A 71 -8.16 13.85 -7.86
CA MET A 71 -9.02 13.88 -6.67
C MET A 71 -10.47 13.52 -7.00
N ALA A 72 -11.06 14.10 -8.05
CA ALA A 72 -12.42 13.80 -8.49
C ALA A 72 -12.59 12.35 -8.99
N TRP A 73 -11.64 11.84 -9.77
CA TRP A 73 -11.69 10.48 -10.32
C TRP A 73 -11.59 9.43 -9.22
N VAL A 74 -10.64 9.55 -8.29
CA VAL A 74 -10.51 8.56 -7.21
C VAL A 74 -11.64 8.66 -6.18
N ALA A 75 -12.19 9.84 -5.89
CA ALA A 75 -13.39 9.96 -5.05
C ALA A 75 -14.62 9.26 -5.70
N GLY A 76 -14.71 9.24 -7.03
CA GLY A 76 -15.73 8.51 -7.78
C GLY A 76 -15.48 7.00 -7.92
N LEU A 77 -14.28 6.50 -7.59
CA LEU A 77 -13.85 5.15 -7.89
C LEU A 77 -14.63 4.08 -7.11
N SER A 78 -15.00 3.02 -7.83
CA SER A 78 -15.65 1.82 -7.28
C SER A 78 -14.91 0.57 -7.74
N TYR A 79 -13.78 0.26 -7.11
CA TYR A 79 -12.98 -0.92 -7.44
C TYR A 79 -13.63 -2.19 -6.86
N ARG A 80 -14.14 -3.08 -7.72
CA ARG A 80 -14.85 -4.32 -7.33
C ARG A 80 -16.03 -4.10 -6.36
N GLY A 81 -16.63 -2.91 -6.38
CA GLY A 81 -17.71 -2.52 -5.48
C GLY A 81 -17.25 -1.95 -4.12
N ILE A 82 -15.94 -1.78 -3.91
CA ILE A 82 -15.38 -0.98 -2.80
C ILE A 82 -15.30 0.47 -3.26
N ARG A 83 -15.86 1.39 -2.48
CA ARG A 83 -15.84 2.85 -2.67
C ARG A 83 -15.15 3.49 -1.46
N GLY A 84 -14.77 4.77 -1.55
CA GLY A 84 -14.03 5.46 -0.48
C GLY A 84 -12.52 5.54 -0.72
N TRP A 85 -12.09 5.28 -1.95
CA TRP A 85 -10.71 5.47 -2.39
C TRP A 85 -10.32 6.95 -2.30
N ARG A 86 -9.05 7.20 -2.00
CA ARG A 86 -8.41 8.52 -1.96
C ARG A 86 -7.01 8.45 -2.58
N LEU A 87 -6.42 9.62 -2.87
CA LEU A 87 -4.98 9.70 -3.07
C LEU A 87 -4.25 9.40 -1.73
N PRO A 88 -3.00 8.89 -1.78
CA PRO A 88 -2.16 8.78 -0.59
C PRO A 88 -1.89 10.17 -0.02
N THR A 89 -1.61 10.28 1.28
CA THR A 89 -1.28 11.57 1.92
C THR A 89 0.24 11.80 2.00
N ALA A 90 0.66 13.05 1.83
CA ALA A 90 2.02 13.52 2.10
C ALA A 90 2.25 13.78 3.60
N LEU A 91 1.17 13.88 4.39
CA LEU A 91 1.23 14.04 5.84
C LEU A 91 1.85 12.81 6.50
N ASN A 92 2.52 13.06 7.61
CA ASN A 92 3.08 12.03 8.47
C ASN A 92 1.96 11.17 9.08
N HIS A 93 2.28 9.95 9.53
CA HIS A 93 1.28 9.03 10.09
C HIS A 93 0.56 9.58 11.35
N ASP A 94 1.22 10.45 12.11
CA ASP A 94 0.64 11.17 13.27
C ASP A 94 -0.19 12.40 12.88
N GLY A 95 -0.32 12.68 11.58
CA GLY A 95 -1.02 13.84 11.03
C GLY A 95 -0.17 15.11 10.91
N SER A 96 1.12 15.08 11.30
CA SER A 96 2.03 16.22 11.20
C SER A 96 2.64 16.40 9.79
N GLY A 97 3.45 17.44 9.62
CA GLY A 97 4.11 17.74 8.34
C GLY A 97 3.19 18.49 7.35
N PRO A 98 3.31 18.25 6.03
CA PRO A 98 4.12 17.21 5.39
C PRO A 98 5.62 17.56 5.34
N CYS A 99 6.46 16.53 5.28
CA CYS A 99 7.89 16.68 4.98
C CYS A 99 8.10 17.22 3.54
N THR A 100 9.18 17.98 3.30
CA THR A 100 9.56 18.46 1.97
C THR A 100 11.05 18.24 1.74
N GLY A 101 11.41 17.59 0.63
CA GLY A 101 12.78 17.20 0.31
C GLY A 101 12.94 15.69 0.17
N HIS A 102 14.16 15.22 0.43
CA HIS A 102 14.52 13.80 0.46
C HIS A 102 14.23 13.21 1.85
N ASP A 103 14.35 11.89 1.98
CA ASP A 103 14.20 11.15 3.24
C ASP A 103 12.85 11.35 3.97
N CYS A 104 11.83 11.84 3.24
CA CYS A 104 10.45 11.98 3.71
C CYS A 104 9.74 10.63 3.85
N ILE A 105 10.17 9.82 4.82
CA ILE A 105 9.73 8.45 5.10
C ILE A 105 8.33 8.37 5.75
N ASP A 106 7.86 9.46 6.36
CA ASP A 106 6.63 9.45 7.17
C ASP A 106 5.34 9.65 6.38
N GLY A 107 5.39 10.17 5.15
CA GLY A 107 4.25 10.17 4.21
C GLY A 107 3.93 8.75 3.71
N GLU A 108 2.75 8.52 3.13
CA GLU A 108 2.33 7.16 2.75
C GLU A 108 3.15 6.57 1.59
N ILE A 109 3.41 7.37 0.54
CA ILE A 109 4.32 6.96 -0.55
C ILE A 109 5.76 6.86 -0.02
N GLY A 110 6.15 7.82 0.83
CA GLY A 110 7.45 7.83 1.49
C GLY A 110 7.74 6.52 2.21
N HIS A 111 6.82 6.06 3.06
CA HIS A 111 6.92 4.79 3.77
C HIS A 111 7.02 3.60 2.82
N LEU A 112 6.14 3.52 1.82
CA LEU A 112 6.14 2.41 0.87
C LEU A 112 7.49 2.28 0.13
N ILE A 113 8.08 3.42 -0.27
CA ILE A 113 9.27 3.46 -1.13
C ILE A 113 10.59 3.47 -0.33
N LEU A 114 10.66 4.24 0.77
CA LEU A 114 11.88 4.46 1.55
C LEU A 114 12.06 3.50 2.72
N ASP A 115 10.97 3.02 3.33
CA ASP A 115 11.03 2.02 4.40
C ASP A 115 10.79 0.62 3.83
N VAL A 116 9.55 0.37 3.41
CA VAL A 116 9.03 -0.97 3.16
C VAL A 116 9.74 -1.66 2.00
N ASN A 117 9.86 -1.00 0.84
CA ASN A 117 10.54 -1.58 -0.32
C ASN A 117 12.05 -1.71 -0.15
N GLN A 118 12.70 -0.89 0.69
CA GLN A 118 14.14 -1.00 0.96
C GLN A 118 14.45 -2.13 1.93
N ASN A 119 13.69 -2.22 3.03
CA ASN A 119 13.89 -3.22 4.08
C ASN A 119 13.29 -4.59 3.72
N HIS A 120 12.30 -4.64 2.82
CA HIS A 120 11.59 -5.85 2.43
C HIS A 120 11.31 -5.92 0.91
N PRO A 121 12.35 -5.91 0.06
CA PRO A 121 12.20 -5.91 -1.39
C PRO A 121 11.49 -7.19 -1.89
N GLY A 122 10.52 -7.01 -2.79
CA GLY A 122 9.85 -8.12 -3.48
C GLY A 122 8.81 -8.89 -2.66
N LEU A 123 8.35 -8.39 -1.52
CA LEU A 123 7.22 -8.99 -0.77
C LEU A 123 5.94 -9.12 -1.60
N VAL A 124 5.68 -8.12 -2.44
CA VAL A 124 4.52 -8.01 -3.32
C VAL A 124 4.94 -7.35 -4.63
N THR A 125 4.13 -7.52 -5.68
CA THR A 125 4.36 -6.87 -6.97
C THR A 125 3.26 -5.85 -7.22
N PHE A 126 3.65 -4.59 -7.42
CA PHE A 126 2.81 -3.56 -8.01
C PHE A 126 2.94 -3.59 -9.54
N THR A 127 1.85 -3.26 -10.25
CA THR A 127 1.77 -3.35 -11.71
C THR A 127 1.44 -1.98 -12.32
N ASN A 128 1.71 -1.83 -13.62
CA ASN A 128 1.39 -0.66 -14.46
C ASN A 128 1.97 0.71 -14.04
N GLY A 129 2.64 0.80 -12.89
CA GLY A 129 3.55 1.91 -12.57
C GLY A 129 4.70 1.99 -13.57
N THR A 130 5.14 3.22 -13.85
CA THR A 130 6.29 3.51 -14.73
C THR A 130 7.36 4.22 -13.92
N VAL A 131 8.64 3.98 -14.17
CA VAL A 131 9.74 4.73 -13.53
C VAL A 131 10.62 5.30 -14.64
N PRO A 132 10.94 6.62 -14.64
CA PRO A 132 10.49 7.63 -13.67
C PRO A 132 8.99 7.91 -13.74
N CYS A 133 8.41 8.38 -12.63
CA CYS A 133 7.09 9.00 -12.56
C CYS A 133 6.97 9.86 -11.29
N ILE A 134 5.92 10.69 -11.25
CA ILE A 134 5.53 11.50 -10.10
C ILE A 134 4.15 11.02 -9.67
N TYR A 135 3.90 10.79 -8.38
CA TYR A 135 2.57 10.44 -7.87
C TYR A 135 1.94 11.59 -7.10
N TRP A 136 0.69 11.90 -7.43
CA TRP A 136 -0.11 12.85 -6.65
C TRP A 136 -0.42 12.35 -5.25
N THR A 137 -0.38 13.25 -4.27
CA THR A 137 -0.95 13.03 -2.93
C THR A 137 -2.26 13.80 -2.76
N SER A 138 -3.08 13.46 -1.76
CA SER A 138 -4.28 14.22 -1.38
C SER A 138 -3.99 15.54 -0.68
N THR A 139 -2.72 15.83 -0.36
CA THR A 139 -2.32 16.96 0.46
C THR A 139 -2.14 18.20 -0.41
N GLU A 140 -3.00 19.19 -0.20
CA GLU A 140 -2.89 20.51 -0.84
C GLU A 140 -1.68 21.28 -0.28
N ALA A 141 -0.93 21.95 -1.14
CA ALA A 141 0.25 22.75 -0.76
C ALA A 141 -0.07 24.25 -0.75
N SER A 142 -0.84 24.70 -1.73
CA SER A 142 -1.38 26.06 -1.83
C SER A 142 -2.69 26.05 -2.61
N THR A 143 -3.28 27.22 -2.89
CA THR A 143 -4.43 27.34 -3.80
C THR A 143 -4.13 26.81 -5.20
N GLU A 144 -2.86 26.83 -5.63
CA GLU A 144 -2.43 26.52 -7.00
C GLU A 144 -1.57 25.25 -7.09
N GLU A 145 -1.00 24.79 -5.98
CA GLU A 145 -0.12 23.62 -5.91
C GLU A 145 -0.65 22.52 -4.97
N ALA A 146 -0.25 21.27 -5.25
CA ALA A 146 -0.47 20.13 -4.37
C ALA A 146 0.83 19.36 -4.16
N TYR A 147 0.92 18.62 -3.06
CA TYR A 147 2.07 17.76 -2.80
C TYR A 147 2.05 16.53 -3.72
N ALA A 148 3.24 16.19 -4.20
CA ALA A 148 3.50 15.01 -5.01
C ALA A 148 4.82 14.36 -4.55
N PHE A 149 4.98 13.08 -4.89
CA PHE A 149 6.20 12.33 -4.63
C PHE A 149 6.84 11.92 -5.96
N ASP A 150 8.03 12.44 -6.24
CA ASP A 150 8.81 12.11 -7.45
C ASP A 150 9.64 10.85 -7.21
N LEU A 151 9.39 9.78 -7.97
CA LEU A 151 10.16 8.53 -7.89
C LEU A 151 11.46 8.56 -8.71
N PHE A 152 11.74 9.62 -9.47
CA PHE A 152 13.05 9.82 -10.08
C PHE A 152 14.06 10.36 -9.08
N SER A 153 13.76 11.51 -8.45
CA SER A 153 14.62 12.12 -7.43
C SER A 153 14.39 11.60 -6.02
N VAL A 154 13.42 10.71 -5.82
CA VAL A 154 12.96 10.15 -4.53
C VAL A 154 12.73 11.28 -3.52
N ARG A 155 11.83 12.19 -3.89
CA ARG A 155 11.64 13.49 -3.25
C ARG A 155 10.16 13.82 -3.09
N GLN A 156 9.76 14.27 -1.91
CA GLN A 156 8.45 14.88 -1.68
C GLN A 156 8.52 16.40 -1.85
N GLY A 157 7.55 17.00 -2.53
CA GLY A 157 7.47 18.45 -2.73
C GLY A 157 6.15 18.88 -3.35
N SER A 158 5.99 20.17 -3.62
CA SER A 158 4.80 20.68 -4.32
C SER A 158 4.97 20.67 -5.85
N LEU A 159 3.83 20.64 -6.54
CA LEU A 159 3.71 20.78 -7.98
C LEU A 159 2.39 21.49 -8.33
N TRP A 160 2.39 22.33 -9.37
CA TRP A 160 1.20 22.98 -9.93
C TRP A 160 0.07 21.98 -10.18
N LYS A 161 -1.15 22.28 -9.70
CA LYS A 161 -2.31 21.38 -9.79
C LYS A 161 -2.68 20.98 -11.23
N ASP A 162 -2.35 21.79 -12.22
CA ASP A 162 -2.32 21.41 -13.63
C ASP A 162 -0.88 21.57 -14.17
N PRO A 163 -0.02 20.53 -14.10
CA PRO A 163 1.38 20.66 -14.48
C PRO A 163 1.60 20.51 -16.00
N PHE A 164 0.53 20.46 -16.80
CA PHE A 164 0.60 20.25 -18.25
C PHE A 164 0.49 21.56 -19.05
N VAL A 165 0.26 22.69 -18.38
CA VAL A 165 0.28 24.03 -18.95
C VAL A 165 1.50 24.82 -18.45
N ASP A 166 1.85 25.88 -19.16
CA ASP A 166 2.97 26.75 -18.80
C ASP A 166 2.60 27.68 -17.63
N HIS A 167 3.32 27.53 -16.51
CA HIS A 167 3.23 28.40 -15.32
C HIS A 167 4.45 29.32 -15.18
N GLY A 168 5.23 29.48 -16.25
CA GLY A 168 6.52 30.16 -16.23
C GLY A 168 7.67 29.24 -15.80
N PRO A 169 8.76 29.79 -15.21
CA PRO A 169 10.02 29.07 -15.02
C PRO A 169 9.94 28.00 -13.92
N SER A 170 9.40 26.83 -14.28
CA SER A 170 9.42 25.61 -13.46
C SER A 170 10.43 24.60 -14.05
N PRO A 171 11.08 23.76 -13.22
CA PRO A 171 11.83 22.60 -13.72
C PRO A 171 10.94 21.68 -14.55
N PRO A 172 11.45 21.02 -15.61
CA PRO A 172 10.68 20.04 -16.36
C PRO A 172 10.30 18.86 -15.46
N LEU A 173 9.13 18.27 -15.71
CA LEU A 173 8.67 17.06 -15.02
C LEU A 173 9.67 15.91 -15.24
N SER A 174 10.03 15.21 -14.16
CA SER A 174 10.94 14.06 -14.18
C SER A 174 10.35 12.83 -14.89
N GLY A 175 9.02 12.77 -15.00
CA GLY A 175 8.27 11.67 -15.60
C GLY A 175 6.76 11.98 -15.62
N PRO A 176 5.91 11.04 -16.06
CA PRO A 176 4.47 11.23 -16.07
C PRO A 176 3.91 11.43 -14.65
N VAL A 177 2.90 12.30 -14.52
CA VAL A 177 2.23 12.58 -13.24
C VAL A 177 1.00 11.69 -13.09
N LEU A 178 1.10 10.69 -12.21
CA LEU A 178 0.20 9.55 -12.11
C LEU A 178 -0.65 9.57 -10.84
N VAL A 179 -1.66 8.70 -10.83
CA VAL A 179 -2.60 8.51 -9.73
C VAL A 179 -2.55 7.08 -9.22
N TRP A 180 -2.28 6.93 -7.93
CA TRP A 180 -2.26 5.64 -7.25
C TRP A 180 -3.29 5.62 -6.11
N PRO A 181 -4.46 4.98 -6.28
CA PRO A 181 -5.50 4.98 -5.25
C PRO A 181 -5.13 4.12 -4.04
N VAL A 182 -5.42 4.66 -2.85
CA VAL A 182 -5.40 3.95 -1.58
C VAL A 182 -6.76 4.03 -0.87
N HIS A 183 -6.98 3.15 0.09
CA HIS A 183 -8.16 3.14 0.95
C HIS A 183 -7.73 2.87 2.40
N ASN A 184 -8.38 3.47 3.40
CA ASN A 184 -8.11 3.17 4.81
C ASN A 184 -8.60 1.75 5.17
N GLY A 185 -7.82 0.98 5.94
CA GLY A 185 -8.16 -0.37 6.37
C GLY A 185 -7.92 -1.49 5.33
N ASP A 186 -7.97 -2.75 5.80
CA ASP A 186 -8.00 -3.95 4.96
C ASP A 186 -9.39 -4.17 4.33
N VAL A 187 -9.63 -3.52 3.18
CA VAL A 187 -10.91 -3.64 2.45
C VAL A 187 -11.11 -4.98 1.73
N ALA A 188 -10.09 -5.82 1.63
CA ALA A 188 -10.19 -7.09 0.92
C ALA A 188 -10.93 -8.18 1.72
N ALA A 189 -11.06 -8.01 3.05
CA ALA A 189 -11.79 -8.92 3.92
C ALA A 189 -13.26 -9.10 3.48
N GLU A 190 -13.92 -8.01 3.05
CA GLU A 190 -15.29 -8.07 2.54
C GLU A 190 -15.43 -8.92 1.27
N LEU A 191 -14.48 -8.81 0.34
CA LEU A 191 -14.49 -9.56 -0.91
C LEU A 191 -14.36 -11.07 -0.65
N ARG A 192 -13.50 -11.46 0.30
CA ARG A 192 -13.35 -12.86 0.73
C ARG A 192 -14.64 -13.42 1.33
N LEU A 193 -15.35 -12.65 2.16
CA LEU A 193 -16.64 -13.06 2.73
C LEU A 193 -17.75 -13.20 1.65
N ARG A 194 -17.82 -12.26 0.70
CA ARG A 194 -18.76 -12.33 -0.43
C ARG A 194 -18.48 -13.55 -1.31
N TRP A 195 -17.22 -13.81 -1.63
CA TRP A 195 -16.80 -15.00 -2.37
C TRP A 195 -17.16 -16.30 -1.64
N LEU A 196 -16.81 -16.42 -0.35
CA LEU A 196 -17.07 -17.62 0.44
C LEU A 196 -18.57 -17.95 0.55
N ARG A 197 -19.41 -16.94 0.81
CA ARG A 197 -20.88 -17.10 0.81
C ARG A 197 -21.41 -17.58 -0.54
N THR A 198 -20.87 -17.06 -1.63
CA THR A 198 -21.28 -17.44 -3.00
C THR A 198 -20.86 -18.87 -3.32
N PHE A 199 -19.62 -19.24 -2.96
CA PHE A 199 -19.09 -20.59 -3.13
C PHE A 199 -19.88 -21.64 -2.34
N ILE A 200 -20.11 -21.42 -1.03
CA ILE A 200 -20.93 -22.30 -0.20
C ILE A 200 -22.35 -22.43 -0.78
N SER A 201 -22.95 -21.33 -1.26
CA SER A 201 -24.29 -21.36 -1.87
C SER A 201 -24.34 -22.15 -3.18
N ALA A 202 -23.28 -22.10 -3.99
CA ALA A 202 -23.17 -22.89 -5.22
C ALA A 202 -23.00 -24.38 -4.92
N VAL A 203 -22.12 -24.71 -3.96
CA VAL A 203 -21.89 -26.07 -3.46
C VAL A 203 -23.18 -26.67 -2.90
N ALA A 204 -23.90 -25.94 -2.03
CA ALA A 204 -25.17 -26.39 -1.47
C ALA A 204 -26.25 -26.66 -2.54
N LYS A 205 -26.28 -25.88 -3.63
CA LYS A 205 -27.20 -26.12 -4.76
C LYS A 205 -26.84 -27.35 -5.60
N LEU A 206 -25.57 -27.74 -5.65
CA LEU A 206 -25.12 -28.96 -6.33
C LEU A 206 -25.49 -30.20 -5.51
N PHE A 207 -25.20 -30.21 -4.20
CA PHE A 207 -25.50 -31.35 -3.32
C PHE A 207 -26.97 -31.43 -2.85
N GLY A 208 -27.72 -30.32 -2.85
CA GLY A 208 -29.16 -30.31 -2.58
C GLY A 208 -30.02 -30.82 -3.74
N ARG A 209 -29.42 -31.10 -4.91
CA ARG A 209 -30.11 -31.65 -6.10
C ARG A 209 -30.03 -33.16 -6.23
N THR A 210 -29.25 -33.83 -5.38
CA THR A 210 -29.01 -35.29 -5.44
C THR A 210 -29.86 -36.10 -4.45
N SER A 211 -30.80 -35.47 -3.75
CA SER A 211 -31.66 -36.09 -2.72
C SER A 211 -33.14 -36.21 -3.13
N SER A 212 -33.44 -36.12 -4.43
CA SER A 212 -34.79 -36.26 -4.99
C SER A 212 -34.79 -37.25 -6.15
N SER A 213 -34.75 -38.54 -5.82
CA SER A 213 -34.89 -39.68 -6.73
C SER A 213 -35.40 -40.88 -5.95
#